data_AF-A0A1H1FEP5-F1
#
_entry.id   AF-A0A1H1FEP5-F1
#
_cell.length_a   1.000
_cell.length_b   1.000
_cell.length_c   1.000
_cell.angle_alpha   90.00
_cell.angle_beta   90.00
_cell.angle_gamma   90.00
#
_symmetry.space_group_name_H-M   'P 1'
#
loop_
_entity.id
_entity.type
_entity.pdbx_description
1 polymer ?
#
loop_
_entity_poly.entity_id
_entity_poly.type
_entity_poly.pdbx_seq_one_letter_code
_entity_poly.pdbx_strand_id
1 'polypeptide(L)'
;MSDLIKSLEKQAEAEDEQLWQAKRDRRQPSSFLSFADAAAQAIPLYARAMDTGEPIPERARDQRKAVDRLRMDFGIALSDFQGRLEGLAVGKEAQDSILRKALHDIERARPACESYIEQLLLPWLVFEDYAQITDLPVPIFLPRDDDMPPAAPLFIVPQFSFMRVRMDFALIVSSSSGLKIVDVECDGAAFHYEAKDAARDAYLAAFGIPTVRVTTKELRDFPKYCSKRAVRAISDLVG
;
A
#
# COMPACT_ATOMS: atom_id res chain seq x y z
N MET A 1 35.03 14.14 29.56
CA MET A 1 33.63 14.55 29.32
C MET A 1 33.19 14.24 27.90
N SER A 2 33.97 14.65 26.87
CA SER A 2 33.70 14.32 25.45
C SER A 2 33.63 12.81 25.17
N ASP A 3 34.55 12.02 25.73
CA ASP A 3 34.57 10.56 25.48
C ASP A 3 33.40 9.81 26.14
N LEU A 4 32.88 10.33 27.25
CA LEU A 4 31.72 9.77 27.93
C LEU A 4 30.44 10.01 27.12
N ILE A 5 30.29 11.19 26.51
CA ILE A 5 29.15 11.53 25.65
C ILE A 5 29.15 10.62 24.41
N LYS A 6 30.28 10.50 23.72
CA LYS A 6 30.42 9.60 22.56
C LYS A 6 30.16 8.14 22.90
N SER A 7 30.55 7.69 24.10
CA SER A 7 30.27 6.34 24.57
C SER A 7 28.78 6.11 24.79
N LEU A 8 28.06 7.11 25.31
CA LEU A 8 26.61 7.02 25.55
C LEU A 8 25.82 7.07 24.23
N GLU A 9 26.23 7.91 23.28
CA GLU A 9 25.62 7.98 21.94
C GLU A 9 25.74 6.64 21.20
N LYS A 10 26.93 6.05 21.21
CA LYS A 10 27.18 4.74 20.58
C LYS A 10 26.40 3.61 21.24
N GLN A 11 26.18 3.70 22.55
CA GLN A 11 25.36 2.74 23.28
C GLN A 11 23.87 2.90 22.93
N ALA A 12 23.38 4.14 22.82
CA ALA A 12 22.00 4.42 22.41
C ALA A 12 21.72 3.94 20.97
N GLU A 13 22.65 4.16 20.03
CA GLU A 13 22.54 3.65 18.66
C GLU A 13 22.50 2.12 18.62
N ALA A 14 23.35 1.45 19.41
CA ALA A 14 23.37 -0.01 19.48
C ALA A 14 22.09 -0.59 20.12
N GLU A 15 21.53 0.09 21.12
CA GLU A 15 20.27 -0.29 21.75
C GLU A 15 19.09 -0.09 20.79
N ASP A 16 19.08 0.99 20.00
CA ASP A 16 18.02 1.25 19.02
C ASP A 16 18.08 0.27 17.83
N GLU A 17 19.29 -0.05 17.33
CA GLU A 17 19.51 -1.11 16.33
C GLU A 17 19.06 -2.48 16.87
N GLN A 18 19.45 -2.86 18.09
CA GLN A 18 18.98 -4.11 18.71
C GLN A 18 17.45 -4.14 18.89
N LEU A 19 16.85 -3.02 19.30
CA LEU A 19 15.39 -2.90 19.42
C LEU A 19 14.72 -3.01 18.05
N TRP A 20 15.35 -2.48 17.00
CA TRP A 20 14.91 -2.58 15.61
C TRP A 20 15.02 -4.02 15.10
N GLN A 21 16.17 -4.73 15.27
CA GLN A 21 16.29 -6.16 14.96
C GLN A 21 15.27 -6.99 15.73
N ALA A 22 15.10 -6.77 17.04
CA ALA A 22 14.14 -7.52 17.85
C ALA A 22 12.68 -7.26 17.42
N LYS A 23 12.35 -6.03 17.02
CA LYS A 23 11.05 -5.71 16.41
C LYS A 23 10.92 -6.32 15.02
N ARG A 24 11.99 -6.40 14.23
CA ARG A 24 12.02 -7.06 12.91
C ARG A 24 11.77 -8.55 13.03
N ASP A 25 12.43 -9.22 13.98
CA ASP A 25 12.31 -10.66 14.18
C ASP A 25 10.97 -11.05 14.85
N ARG A 26 10.39 -10.16 15.67
CA ARG A 26 9.00 -10.29 16.17
C ARG A 26 7.95 -9.92 15.14
N ARG A 27 8.28 -9.09 14.15
CA ARG A 27 7.52 -8.85 12.93
C ARG A 27 7.90 -9.90 11.87
N GLN A 28 7.91 -11.19 12.24
CA GLN A 28 7.43 -12.14 11.24
C GLN A 28 6.06 -11.62 10.82
N PRO A 29 5.82 -11.39 9.52
CA PRO A 29 4.55 -10.86 9.03
C PRO A 29 3.46 -11.68 9.71
N SER A 30 2.54 -11.02 10.39
CA SER A 30 1.47 -11.66 11.14
C SER A 30 0.60 -12.48 10.17
N SER A 31 1.04 -13.70 9.87
CA SER A 31 0.35 -14.78 9.15
C SER A 31 -0.44 -14.44 7.88
N PHE A 32 -0.22 -13.29 7.25
CA PHE A 32 -0.71 -13.04 5.90
C PHE A 32 0.31 -13.61 4.91
N LEU A 33 0.05 -14.86 4.53
CA LEU A 33 0.70 -15.51 3.40
C LEU A 33 0.62 -14.61 2.18
N SER A 34 1.73 -14.46 1.44
CA SER A 34 1.68 -13.82 0.13
C SER A 34 0.66 -14.54 -0.76
N PHE A 35 0.19 -13.93 -1.84
CA PHE A 35 -0.72 -14.60 -2.78
C PHE A 35 -0.19 -15.97 -3.23
N ALA A 36 1.12 -16.03 -3.52
CA ALA A 36 1.81 -17.25 -3.89
C ALA A 36 1.82 -18.27 -2.75
N ASP A 37 2.06 -17.84 -1.51
CA ASP A 37 2.08 -18.72 -0.34
C ASP A 37 0.68 -19.19 0.08
N ALA A 38 -0.32 -18.31 -0.01
CA ALA A 38 -1.72 -18.61 0.29
C ALA A 38 -2.27 -19.59 -0.75
N ALA A 39 -1.96 -19.37 -2.02
CA ALA A 39 -2.27 -20.32 -3.09
C ALA A 39 -1.48 -21.62 -2.89
N ALA A 40 -0.18 -21.57 -2.60
CA ALA A 40 0.64 -22.76 -2.39
C ALA A 40 0.19 -23.59 -1.18
N GLN A 41 -0.41 -22.98 -0.16
CA GLN A 41 -0.96 -23.69 1.00
C GLN A 41 -2.41 -24.16 0.79
N ALA A 42 -3.25 -23.36 0.13
CA ALA A 42 -4.64 -23.72 -0.10
C ALA A 42 -4.80 -24.76 -1.23
N ILE A 43 -4.02 -24.67 -2.32
CA ILE A 43 -4.15 -25.56 -3.48
C ILE A 43 -3.98 -27.04 -3.10
N PRO A 44 -2.96 -27.46 -2.33
CA PRO A 44 -2.81 -28.87 -1.92
C PRO A 44 -3.93 -29.36 -0.99
N LEU A 45 -4.42 -28.50 -0.08
CA LEU A 45 -5.54 -28.83 0.81
C LEU A 45 -6.83 -29.04 0.03
N TYR A 46 -7.05 -28.24 -1.01
CA TYR A 46 -8.18 -28.39 -1.92
C TYR A 46 -8.06 -29.64 -2.79
N ALA A 47 -6.88 -29.91 -3.37
CA ALA A 47 -6.64 -31.11 -4.18
C ALA A 47 -6.89 -32.38 -3.36
N ARG A 48 -6.34 -32.44 -2.14
CA ARG A 48 -6.56 -33.56 -1.21
C ARG A 48 -8.04 -33.73 -0.84
N ALA A 49 -8.74 -32.65 -0.52
CA ALA A 49 -10.17 -32.71 -0.18
C ALA A 49 -11.03 -33.23 -1.35
N MET A 50 -10.68 -32.85 -2.58
CA MET A 50 -11.33 -33.35 -3.79
C MET A 50 -11.06 -34.84 -4.02
N ASP A 51 -9.84 -35.30 -3.76
CA ASP A 51 -9.44 -36.71 -3.93
C ASP A 51 -10.00 -37.63 -2.83
N THR A 52 -10.13 -37.13 -1.61
CA THR A 52 -10.51 -37.93 -0.42
C THR A 52 -11.98 -37.79 -0.04
N GLY A 53 -12.69 -36.78 -0.56
CA GLY A 53 -14.04 -36.42 -0.12
C GLY A 53 -14.07 -35.75 1.26
N GLU A 54 -12.92 -35.44 1.87
CA GLU A 54 -12.84 -34.74 3.15
C GLU A 54 -13.35 -33.30 3.01
N PRO A 55 -14.08 -32.75 4.02
CA PRO A 55 -14.53 -31.38 3.98
C PRO A 55 -13.34 -30.40 4.05
N ILE A 56 -13.30 -29.45 3.12
CA ILE A 56 -12.27 -28.40 3.09
C ILE A 56 -12.38 -27.55 4.37
N PRO A 57 -11.29 -27.34 5.12
CA PRO A 57 -11.28 -26.49 6.30
C PRO A 57 -11.81 -25.08 6.02
N GLU A 58 -12.63 -24.53 6.92
CA GLU A 58 -13.26 -23.22 6.77
C GLU A 58 -12.23 -22.11 6.48
N ARG A 59 -11.11 -22.10 7.24
CA ARG A 59 -9.99 -21.17 7.03
C ARG A 59 -9.42 -21.21 5.61
N ALA A 60 -9.31 -22.39 5.01
CA ALA A 60 -8.81 -22.53 3.63
C ALA A 60 -9.84 -22.00 2.61
N ARG A 61 -11.14 -22.14 2.89
CA ARG A 61 -12.21 -21.55 2.06
C ARG A 61 -12.17 -20.03 2.10
N ASP A 62 -11.99 -19.46 3.27
CA ASP A 62 -11.95 -18.00 3.44
C ASP A 62 -10.70 -17.40 2.79
N GLN A 63 -9.55 -18.06 2.93
CA GLN A 63 -8.33 -17.68 2.22
C GLN A 63 -8.51 -17.72 0.71
N ARG A 64 -9.12 -18.78 0.16
CA ARG A 64 -9.39 -18.87 -1.28
C ARG A 64 -10.35 -17.78 -1.75
N LYS A 65 -11.43 -17.51 -1.01
CA LYS A 65 -12.36 -16.41 -1.33
C LYS A 65 -11.66 -15.05 -1.34
N ALA A 66 -10.77 -14.80 -0.37
CA ALA A 66 -9.98 -13.57 -0.30
C ALA A 66 -9.01 -13.42 -1.49
N VAL A 67 -8.35 -14.51 -1.87
CA VAL A 67 -7.48 -14.62 -3.05
C VAL A 67 -8.24 -14.38 -4.36
N ASP A 68 -9.39 -15.03 -4.54
CA ASP A 68 -10.23 -14.87 -5.73
C ASP A 68 -10.77 -13.43 -5.82
N ARG A 69 -11.10 -12.82 -4.67
CA ARG A 69 -11.53 -11.43 -4.62
C ARG A 69 -10.42 -10.45 -4.95
N LEU A 70 -9.20 -10.64 -4.43
CA LEU A 70 -8.02 -9.85 -4.81
C LEU A 70 -7.82 -9.88 -6.33
N ARG A 71 -7.86 -11.07 -6.93
CA ARG A 71 -7.74 -11.24 -8.38
C ARG A 71 -8.83 -10.48 -9.14
N MET A 72 -10.07 -10.56 -8.68
CA MET A 72 -11.19 -9.88 -9.30
C MET A 72 -11.03 -8.36 -9.23
N ASP A 73 -10.80 -7.80 -8.04
CA ASP A 73 -10.68 -6.35 -7.86
C ASP A 73 -9.44 -5.79 -8.58
N PHE A 74 -8.34 -6.54 -8.58
CA PHE A 74 -7.16 -6.22 -9.38
C PHE A 74 -7.45 -6.24 -10.89
N GLY A 75 -8.16 -7.26 -11.37
CA GLY A 75 -8.55 -7.37 -12.78
C GLY A 75 -9.44 -6.21 -13.22
N ILE A 76 -10.33 -5.73 -12.36
CA ILE A 76 -11.16 -4.56 -12.63
C ILE A 76 -10.29 -3.30 -12.70
N ALA A 77 -9.40 -3.06 -11.74
CA ALA A 77 -8.51 -1.90 -11.73
C ALA A 77 -7.61 -1.88 -12.99
N LEU A 78 -7.07 -3.05 -13.36
CA LEU A 78 -6.25 -3.22 -14.55
C LEU A 78 -7.05 -2.96 -15.84
N SER A 79 -8.27 -3.49 -15.94
CA SER A 79 -9.12 -3.28 -17.11
C SER A 79 -9.52 -1.81 -17.27
N ASP A 80 -9.80 -1.10 -16.18
CA ASP A 80 -10.06 0.35 -16.18
C ASP A 80 -8.85 1.14 -16.67
N PHE A 81 -7.65 0.76 -16.23
CA PHE A 81 -6.40 1.38 -16.64
C PHE A 81 -6.10 1.14 -18.12
N GLN A 82 -6.29 -0.08 -18.61
CA GLN A 82 -6.15 -0.44 -20.02
C GLN A 82 -7.05 0.41 -20.91
N GLY A 83 -8.33 0.55 -20.56
CA GLY A 83 -9.26 1.40 -21.31
C GLY A 83 -8.83 2.87 -21.39
N ARG A 84 -8.15 3.38 -20.35
CA ARG A 84 -7.55 4.73 -20.38
C ARG A 84 -6.33 4.82 -21.29
N LEU A 85 -5.42 3.84 -21.23
CA LEU A 85 -4.26 3.80 -22.13
C LEU A 85 -4.67 3.73 -23.60
N GLU A 86 -5.73 2.97 -23.91
CA GLU A 86 -6.34 2.92 -25.24
C GLU A 86 -6.89 4.29 -25.67
N GLY A 87 -7.59 4.99 -24.77
CA GLY A 87 -8.10 6.34 -25.02
C GLY A 87 -7.01 7.40 -25.24
N LEU A 88 -5.82 7.20 -24.68
CA LEU A 88 -4.64 8.07 -24.87
C LEU A 88 -3.88 7.81 -26.18
N ALA A 89 -4.35 6.88 -27.02
CA ALA A 89 -3.71 6.49 -28.28
C ALA A 89 -2.24 6.06 -28.13
N VAL A 90 -1.88 5.52 -26.96
CA VAL A 90 -0.55 4.94 -26.72
C VAL A 90 -0.41 3.68 -27.58
N GLY A 91 0.69 3.52 -28.31
CA GLY A 91 0.93 2.32 -29.12
C GLY A 91 0.94 1.05 -28.26
N LYS A 92 0.41 -0.06 -28.78
CA LYS A 92 0.24 -1.32 -28.04
C LYS A 92 1.50 -1.80 -27.30
N GLU A 93 2.66 -1.70 -27.95
CA GLU A 93 3.94 -2.09 -27.33
C GLU A 93 4.28 -1.24 -26.09
N ALA A 94 4.02 0.07 -26.15
CA ALA A 94 4.21 0.96 -25.02
C ALA A 94 3.18 0.69 -23.91
N GLN A 95 1.93 0.38 -24.26
CA GLN A 95 0.92 -0.06 -23.28
C GLN A 95 1.38 -1.33 -22.56
N ASP A 96 1.82 -2.35 -23.30
CA ASP A 96 2.29 -3.63 -22.72
C ASP A 96 3.52 -3.42 -21.83
N SER A 97 4.41 -2.49 -22.18
CA SER A 97 5.57 -2.11 -21.36
C SER A 97 5.13 -1.43 -20.05
N ILE A 98 4.25 -0.44 -20.15
CA ILE A 98 3.67 0.29 -19.01
C ILE A 98 2.98 -0.68 -18.04
N LEU A 99 2.11 -1.54 -18.56
CA LEU A 99 1.39 -2.53 -17.76
C LEU A 99 2.34 -3.48 -17.06
N ARG A 100 3.30 -4.07 -17.78
CA ARG A 100 4.28 -4.99 -17.18
C ARG A 100 5.06 -4.34 -16.04
N LYS A 101 5.49 -3.08 -16.21
CA LYS A 101 6.16 -2.33 -15.15
C LYS A 101 5.25 -2.10 -13.93
N ALA A 102 4.02 -1.66 -14.16
CA ALA A 102 3.06 -1.42 -13.07
C ALA A 102 2.77 -2.68 -12.25
N LEU A 103 2.53 -3.80 -12.95
CA LEU A 103 2.26 -5.09 -12.33
C LEU A 103 3.46 -5.55 -11.50
N HIS A 104 4.67 -5.40 -12.03
CA HIS A 104 5.90 -5.69 -11.30
C HIS A 104 6.04 -4.83 -10.05
N ASP A 105 5.81 -3.52 -10.14
CA ASP A 105 5.92 -2.60 -9.01
C ASP A 105 4.88 -2.91 -7.92
N ILE A 106 3.63 -3.22 -8.30
CA ILE A 106 2.59 -3.63 -7.35
C ILE A 106 2.97 -4.93 -6.64
N GLU A 107 3.42 -5.95 -7.37
CA GLU A 107 3.85 -7.22 -6.78
C GLU A 107 5.04 -7.05 -5.84
N ARG A 108 5.98 -6.16 -6.18
CA ARG A 108 7.14 -5.78 -5.35
C ARG A 108 6.71 -5.08 -4.06
N ALA A 109 5.71 -4.19 -4.14
CA ALA A 109 5.24 -3.40 -3.00
C ALA A 109 4.24 -4.13 -2.10
N ARG A 110 3.57 -5.18 -2.61
CA ARG A 110 2.56 -5.93 -1.85
C ARG A 110 3.06 -6.45 -0.49
N PRO A 111 4.28 -7.01 -0.35
CA PRO A 111 4.79 -7.47 0.95
C PRO A 111 4.97 -6.35 1.99
N ALA A 112 5.04 -5.09 1.55
CA ALA A 112 5.07 -3.96 2.47
C ALA A 112 3.68 -3.64 3.05
N CYS A 113 2.59 -4.06 2.41
CA CYS A 113 1.23 -3.86 2.93
C CYS A 113 0.96 -4.82 4.10
N GLU A 114 0.52 -4.30 5.25
CA GLU A 114 0.32 -5.08 6.47
C GLU A 114 -1.05 -5.76 6.55
N SER A 115 -2.01 -5.28 5.74
CA SER A 115 -3.37 -5.80 5.72
C SER A 115 -3.89 -6.13 4.33
N TYR A 116 -4.93 -6.95 4.28
CA TYR A 116 -5.61 -7.33 3.04
C TYR A 116 -6.25 -6.14 2.32
N ILE A 117 -6.80 -5.19 3.07
CA ILE A 117 -7.43 -3.99 2.51
C ILE A 117 -6.38 -3.08 1.84
N GLU A 118 -5.18 -2.95 2.41
CA GLU A 118 -4.08 -2.23 1.78
C GLU A 118 -3.69 -2.87 0.44
N GLN A 119 -3.54 -4.20 0.42
CA GLN A 119 -3.22 -4.93 -0.82
C GLN A 119 -4.31 -4.78 -1.88
N LEU A 120 -5.57 -4.69 -1.48
CA LEU A 120 -6.68 -4.41 -2.39
C LEU A 120 -6.67 -2.97 -2.90
N LEU A 121 -6.32 -1.99 -2.06
CA LEU A 121 -6.37 -0.57 -2.40
C LEU A 121 -5.18 -0.14 -3.28
N LEU A 122 -3.99 -0.70 -3.06
CA LEU A 122 -2.75 -0.33 -3.76
C LEU A 122 -2.89 -0.28 -5.30
N PRO A 123 -3.43 -1.30 -5.99
CA PRO A 123 -3.62 -1.26 -7.44
C PRO A 123 -4.51 -0.10 -7.90
N TRP A 124 -5.54 0.23 -7.13
CA TRP A 124 -6.41 1.37 -7.43
C TRP A 124 -5.65 2.69 -7.33
N LEU A 125 -4.82 2.86 -6.30
CA LEU A 125 -3.99 4.06 -6.16
C LEU A 125 -2.95 4.19 -7.28
N VAL A 126 -2.30 3.10 -7.67
CA VAL A 126 -1.26 3.07 -8.73
C VAL A 126 -1.86 3.42 -10.09
N PHE A 127 -3.04 2.89 -10.38
CA PHE A 127 -3.68 3.08 -11.66
C PHE A 127 -4.51 4.34 -11.75
N GLU A 128 -4.86 5.01 -10.65
CA GLU A 128 -5.79 6.14 -10.69
C GLU A 128 -5.31 7.31 -11.58
N ASP A 129 -6.26 8.07 -12.14
CA ASP A 129 -5.98 9.28 -12.91
C ASP A 129 -5.87 10.50 -11.98
N TYR A 130 -4.64 10.98 -11.78
CA TYR A 130 -4.35 12.18 -10.98
C TYR A 130 -4.36 13.47 -11.82
N ALA A 131 -5.04 13.47 -12.97
CA ALA A 131 -5.30 14.60 -13.85
C ALA A 131 -4.04 15.35 -14.30
N GLN A 132 -3.65 16.42 -13.60
CA GLN A 132 -2.51 17.28 -13.97
C GLN A 132 -1.15 16.59 -13.76
N ILE A 133 -1.16 15.43 -13.11
CA ILE A 133 0.02 14.62 -12.83
C ILE A 133 0.04 13.49 -13.87
N THR A 134 0.90 13.62 -14.88
CA THR A 134 0.83 12.84 -16.12
C THR A 134 1.47 11.46 -16.06
N ASP A 135 2.20 11.14 -14.98
CA ASP A 135 2.93 9.89 -14.88
C ASP A 135 1.98 8.75 -14.52
N LEU A 136 1.47 8.10 -15.55
CA LEU A 136 0.64 6.91 -15.47
C LEU A 136 1.44 5.69 -15.93
N PRO A 137 1.57 4.64 -15.11
CA PRO A 137 1.01 4.47 -13.77
C PRO A 137 1.85 5.20 -12.72
N VAL A 138 1.26 5.48 -11.55
CA VAL A 138 1.99 6.15 -10.47
C VAL A 138 3.08 5.23 -9.94
N PRO A 139 4.36 5.66 -9.92
CA PRO A 139 5.44 4.85 -9.41
C PRO A 139 5.33 4.62 -7.90
N ILE A 140 5.82 3.46 -7.47
CA ILE A 140 5.91 3.10 -6.05
C ILE A 140 7.36 3.22 -5.61
N PHE A 141 7.58 3.90 -4.49
CA PHE A 141 8.87 3.99 -3.81
C PHE A 141 8.83 3.17 -2.52
N LEU A 142 9.79 2.27 -2.37
CA LEU A 142 9.98 1.45 -1.18
C LEU A 142 11.29 1.86 -0.51
N PRO A 143 11.28 2.70 0.54
CA PRO A 143 12.50 3.22 1.17
C PRO A 143 13.47 2.15 1.69
N ARG A 144 13.01 0.90 1.84
CA ARG A 144 13.83 -0.25 2.24
C ARG A 144 14.59 -0.90 1.08
N ASP A 145 14.05 -0.78 -0.12
CA ASP A 145 14.53 -1.50 -1.31
C ASP A 145 15.12 -0.55 -2.37
N ASP A 146 14.72 0.72 -2.33
CA ASP A 146 15.08 1.75 -3.29
C ASP A 146 16.01 2.80 -2.65
N ASP A 147 17.13 3.09 -3.30
CA ASP A 147 18.12 4.08 -2.80
C ASP A 147 17.61 5.52 -2.89
N MET A 148 16.77 5.83 -3.89
CA MET A 148 16.32 7.18 -4.20
C MET A 148 14.85 7.20 -4.65
N PRO A 149 14.09 8.27 -4.34
CA PRO A 149 12.73 8.42 -4.83
C PRO A 149 12.71 8.53 -6.35
N PRO A 150 11.63 8.07 -7.01
CA PRO A 150 11.48 8.20 -8.46
C PRO A 150 11.46 9.68 -8.87
N ALA A 151 12.04 9.98 -10.03
CA ALA A 151 11.98 11.31 -10.64
C ALA A 151 10.59 11.55 -11.28
N ALA A 152 9.55 11.50 -10.46
CA ALA A 152 8.15 11.65 -10.85
C ALA A 152 7.48 12.76 -10.02
N PRO A 153 6.49 13.48 -10.56
CA PRO A 153 5.77 14.52 -9.83
C PRO A 153 4.89 13.93 -8.71
N LEU A 154 4.53 12.65 -8.80
CA LEU A 154 3.77 11.92 -7.79
C LEU A 154 4.34 10.50 -7.65
N PHE A 155 4.42 10.01 -6.42
CA PHE A 155 4.71 8.60 -6.14
C PHE A 155 4.04 8.14 -4.84
N ILE A 156 3.86 6.83 -4.73
CA ILE A 156 3.23 6.18 -3.57
C ILE A 156 4.31 5.55 -2.70
N VAL A 157 4.20 5.71 -1.38
CA VAL A 157 5.06 5.06 -0.39
C VAL A 157 4.20 4.25 0.60
N PRO A 158 4.12 2.93 0.45
CA PRO A 158 3.50 2.06 1.43
C PRO A 158 4.23 2.11 2.78
N GLN A 159 3.47 2.07 3.88
CA GLN A 159 3.99 2.03 5.26
C GLN A 159 4.98 3.16 5.59
N PHE A 160 4.70 4.38 5.07
CA PHE A 160 5.56 5.54 5.24
C PHE A 160 5.59 5.99 6.70
N SER A 161 6.79 6.13 7.26
CA SER A 161 6.98 6.63 8.62
C SER A 161 7.20 8.14 8.57
N PHE A 162 6.29 8.89 9.20
CA PHE A 162 6.38 10.33 9.34
C PHE A 162 6.45 10.71 10.82
N MET A 163 7.63 11.14 11.28
CA MET A 163 7.88 11.47 12.68
C MET A 163 7.48 10.31 13.62
N ARG A 164 6.38 10.44 14.37
CA ARG A 164 5.91 9.46 15.36
C ARG A 164 4.75 8.59 14.85
N VAL A 165 4.29 8.82 13.63
CA VAL A 165 3.16 8.10 13.03
C VAL A 165 3.61 7.33 11.80
N ARG A 166 2.85 6.29 11.47
CA ARG A 166 3.03 5.52 10.26
C ARG A 166 1.73 5.54 9.48
N MET A 167 1.85 5.85 8.20
CA MET A 167 0.78 5.92 7.22
C MET A 167 0.72 4.61 6.46
N ASP A 168 -0.47 4.09 6.17
CA ASP A 168 -0.59 2.89 5.33
C ASP A 168 -0.10 3.16 3.91
N PHE A 169 -0.48 4.31 3.33
CA PHE A 169 0.14 4.86 2.14
C PHE A 169 0.33 6.37 2.28
N ALA A 170 1.53 6.85 1.97
CA ALA A 170 1.76 8.25 1.69
C ALA A 170 1.79 8.49 0.18
N LEU A 171 0.98 9.41 -0.32
CA LEU A 171 1.07 9.90 -1.69
C LEU A 171 1.86 11.21 -1.66
N ILE A 172 3.07 11.18 -2.21
CA ILE A 172 4.00 12.30 -2.17
C ILE A 172 3.99 12.99 -3.52
N VAL A 173 3.61 14.28 -3.53
CA VAL A 173 3.55 15.10 -4.73
C VAL A 173 4.55 16.26 -4.67
N SER A 174 5.28 16.48 -5.74
CA SER A 174 6.17 17.62 -5.91
C SER A 174 5.40 18.80 -6.48
N SER A 175 5.42 19.93 -5.79
CA SER A 175 4.78 21.19 -6.21
C SER A 175 5.80 22.34 -6.23
N SER A 176 5.42 23.48 -6.80
CA SER A 176 6.22 24.71 -6.75
C SER A 176 6.52 25.18 -5.32
N SER A 177 5.69 24.81 -4.35
CA SER A 177 5.86 25.14 -2.93
C SER A 177 6.61 24.06 -2.13
N GLY A 178 7.17 23.06 -2.81
CA GLY A 178 7.85 21.91 -2.21
C GLY A 178 7.01 20.64 -2.23
N LEU A 179 7.44 19.65 -1.43
CA LEU A 179 6.75 18.35 -1.33
C LEU A 179 5.48 18.49 -0.49
N LYS A 180 4.39 17.90 -0.97
CA LYS A 180 3.14 17.70 -0.22
C LYS A 180 2.89 16.22 -0.04
N ILE A 181 2.17 15.88 1.02
CA ILE A 181 1.85 14.50 1.38
C ILE A 181 0.35 14.40 1.59
N VAL A 182 -0.28 13.39 0.99
CA VAL A 182 -1.60 12.91 1.39
C VAL A 182 -1.42 11.58 2.09
N ASP A 183 -2.02 11.46 3.27
CA ASP A 183 -2.10 10.21 4.01
C ASP A 183 -3.35 9.42 3.56
N VAL A 184 -3.19 8.14 3.25
CA VAL A 184 -4.29 7.23 2.92
C VAL A 184 -4.25 6.05 3.87
N GLU A 185 -5.32 5.88 4.63
CA GLU A 185 -5.41 4.98 5.77
C GLU A 185 -6.48 3.92 5.52
N CYS A 186 -6.14 2.66 5.78
CA CYS A 186 -6.99 1.51 5.51
C CYS A 186 -7.57 0.96 6.81
N ASP A 187 -8.79 1.40 7.11
CA ASP A 187 -9.48 1.00 8.34
C ASP A 187 -10.14 -0.38 8.17
N GLY A 188 -9.56 -1.38 8.83
CA GLY A 188 -10.14 -2.71 8.98
C GLY A 188 -11.37 -2.69 9.89
N ALA A 189 -12.33 -3.58 9.64
CA ALA A 189 -13.62 -3.64 10.34
C ALA A 189 -13.58 -3.86 11.88
N ALA A 190 -12.40 -4.06 12.49
CA ALA A 190 -12.22 -4.45 13.88
C ALA A 190 -11.39 -3.48 14.74
N PHE A 191 -10.90 -2.37 14.18
CA PHE A 191 -9.99 -1.47 14.90
C PHE A 191 -10.40 -0.02 14.75
N HIS A 192 -11.28 0.44 15.64
CA HIS A 192 -11.54 1.87 15.81
C HIS A 192 -11.35 2.23 17.27
N TYR A 193 -10.17 2.77 17.59
CA TYR A 193 -10.00 3.59 18.79
C TYR A 193 -10.16 5.03 18.34
N GLU A 194 -11.40 5.47 18.10
CA GLU A 194 -11.75 6.78 17.51
C GLU A 194 -10.96 7.95 18.11
N ALA A 195 -10.71 7.93 19.43
CA ALA A 195 -9.92 8.96 20.11
C ALA A 195 -8.44 8.99 19.71
N LYS A 196 -7.81 7.84 19.43
CA LYS A 196 -6.42 7.75 18.94
C LYS A 196 -6.33 8.19 17.48
N ASP A 197 -7.32 7.81 16.68
CA ASP A 197 -7.44 8.19 15.29
C ASP A 197 -7.58 9.71 15.14
N ALA A 198 -8.47 10.34 15.91
CA ALA A 198 -8.65 11.79 15.89
C ALA A 198 -7.38 12.55 16.31
N ALA A 199 -6.63 12.05 17.30
CA ALA A 199 -5.37 12.66 17.71
C ALA A 199 -4.28 12.53 16.63
N ARG A 200 -4.23 11.38 15.92
CA ARG A 200 -3.32 11.17 14.79
C ARG A 200 -3.65 12.11 13.63
N ASP A 201 -4.92 12.18 13.25
CA ASP A 201 -5.38 12.99 12.13
C ASP A 201 -5.16 14.48 12.42
N ALA A 202 -5.42 14.92 13.66
CA ALA A 202 -5.12 16.29 14.10
C ALA A 202 -3.61 16.59 14.09
N TYR A 203 -2.77 15.62 14.47
CA TYR A 203 -1.32 15.74 14.40
C TYR A 203 -0.84 15.92 12.97
N LEU A 204 -1.31 15.07 12.04
CA LEU A 204 -0.97 15.17 10.61
C LEU A 204 -1.48 16.46 9.96
N ALA A 205 -2.70 16.87 10.29
CA ALA A 205 -3.28 18.12 9.81
C ALA A 205 -2.46 19.35 10.24
N ALA A 206 -1.81 19.33 11.41
CA ALA A 206 -0.92 20.41 11.84
C ALA A 206 0.34 20.56 10.94
N PHE A 207 0.69 19.53 10.16
CA PHE A 207 1.74 19.58 9.13
C PHE A 207 1.17 19.80 7.72
N GLY A 208 -0.14 20.07 7.59
CA GLY A 208 -0.80 20.22 6.30
C GLY A 208 -0.95 18.91 5.52
N ILE A 209 -0.99 17.78 6.22
CA ILE A 209 -1.15 16.44 5.63
C ILE A 209 -2.61 16.02 5.81
N PRO A 210 -3.47 16.07 4.76
CA PRO A 210 -4.82 15.56 4.84
C PRO A 210 -4.82 14.03 4.84
N THR A 211 -5.72 13.45 5.62
CA THR A 211 -5.91 11.99 5.71
C THR A 211 -7.18 11.55 4.98
N VAL A 212 -7.06 10.53 4.14
CA VAL A 212 -8.15 9.84 3.46
C VAL A 212 -8.30 8.45 4.07
N ARG A 213 -9.37 8.26 4.86
CA ARG A 213 -9.72 6.95 5.43
C ARG A 213 -10.59 6.14 4.47
N VAL A 214 -10.19 4.89 4.26
CA VAL A 214 -10.85 3.89 3.43
C VAL A 214 -11.19 2.69 4.29
N THR A 215 -12.48 2.39 4.44
CA THR A 215 -12.91 1.18 5.17
C THR A 215 -12.98 -0.04 4.24
N THR A 216 -12.91 -1.24 4.83
CA THR A 216 -13.07 -2.49 4.06
C THR A 216 -14.42 -2.54 3.32
N LYS A 217 -15.48 -1.99 3.94
CA LYS A 217 -16.81 -1.91 3.33
C LYS A 217 -16.83 -0.99 2.12
N GLU A 218 -16.27 0.21 2.25
CA GLU A 218 -16.19 1.18 1.13
C GLU A 218 -15.37 0.63 -0.02
N LEU A 219 -14.20 0.04 0.25
CA LEU A 219 -13.35 -0.53 -0.80
C LEU A 219 -14.07 -1.67 -1.54
N ARG A 220 -14.80 -2.52 -0.82
CA ARG A 220 -15.55 -3.63 -1.43
C ARG A 220 -16.70 -3.13 -2.30
N ASP A 221 -17.46 -2.15 -1.81
CA ASP A 221 -18.70 -1.70 -2.44
C ASP A 221 -18.40 -0.67 -3.56
N PHE A 222 -17.37 0.16 -3.39
CA PHE A 222 -17.01 1.28 -4.27
C PHE A 222 -15.48 1.49 -4.39
N PRO A 223 -14.72 0.55 -4.97
CA PRO A 223 -13.26 0.62 -4.92
C PRO A 223 -12.67 1.85 -5.62
N LYS A 224 -13.18 2.18 -6.83
CA LYS A 224 -12.77 3.39 -7.57
C LYS A 224 -13.11 4.69 -6.84
N TYR A 225 -14.16 4.70 -6.02
CA TYR A 225 -14.48 5.89 -5.22
C TYR A 225 -13.41 6.15 -4.15
N CYS A 226 -12.81 5.10 -3.59
CA CYS A 226 -11.79 5.20 -2.56
C CYS A 226 -10.51 5.87 -3.10
N SER A 227 -10.00 5.41 -4.25
CA SER A 227 -8.84 6.04 -4.92
C SER A 227 -9.12 7.47 -5.38
N LYS A 228 -10.33 7.76 -5.90
CA LYS A 228 -10.73 9.12 -6.27
C LYS A 228 -10.73 10.12 -5.12
N ARG A 229 -10.97 9.68 -3.88
CA ARG A 229 -10.84 10.56 -2.70
C ARG A 229 -9.38 10.98 -2.48
N ALA A 230 -8.42 10.10 -2.73
CA ALA A 230 -7.00 10.44 -2.70
C ALA A 230 -6.62 11.44 -3.81
N VAL A 231 -7.14 11.27 -5.03
CA VAL A 231 -6.96 12.24 -6.14
C VAL A 231 -7.48 13.62 -5.75
N ARG A 232 -8.68 13.67 -5.16
CA ARG A 232 -9.27 14.94 -4.72
C ARG A 232 -8.41 15.61 -3.65
N ALA A 233 -7.95 14.86 -2.65
CA ALA A 233 -7.06 15.38 -1.63
C ALA A 233 -5.75 15.93 -2.20
N ILE A 234 -5.16 15.27 -3.21
CA ILE A 234 -3.99 15.80 -3.92
C ILE A 234 -4.35 17.08 -4.67
N SER A 235 -5.46 17.09 -5.39
CA SER A 235 -5.92 18.24 -6.18
C SER A 235 -6.12 19.48 -5.29
N ASP A 236 -6.74 19.29 -4.12
CA ASP A 236 -6.96 20.34 -3.13
C ASP A 236 -5.64 20.87 -2.49
N LEU A 237 -4.55 20.08 -2.53
CA LEU A 237 -3.23 20.49 -2.03
C LEU A 237 -2.35 21.21 -3.05
N VAL A 238 -2.53 20.92 -4.35
CA VAL A 238 -1.69 21.45 -5.42
C VAL A 238 -2.34 22.59 -6.22
N GLY A 239 -3.67 22.72 -6.16
CA GLY A 239 -4.43 23.82 -6.75
C GLY A 239 -4.39 25.09 -5.92
#